data_AF-A0A1Q5MWU8-F1
#
_entry.id   AF-A0A1Q5MWU8-F1
#
_cell.length_a   1.000
_cell.length_b   1.000
_cell.length_c   1.000
_cell.angle_alpha   90.00
_cell.angle_beta   90.00
_cell.angle_gamma   90.00
#
_symmetry.space_group_name_H-M   'P 1'
#
loop_
_entity.id
_entity.type
_entity.pdbx_description
1 polymer ?
#
loop_
_entity_poly.entity_id
_entity_poly.type
_entity_poly.pdbx_seq_one_letter_code
_entity_poly.pdbx_strand_id
1 'polypeptide(L)'
;MTRRGVRGAGAVLVAVVVAAGATACSDDGDSASSTASKAASAASSLASKGADAVASATAAAQDELNSFKDGVNASGDVKAGAAATGKDGHATSKVTVHNNGDSKQSYGVQINFRDQNGNLLDTVVVTVDDVAAKATKDATARSNRKLDGDVKAEVGKALRH
;
A
#
# COMPACT_ATOMS: atom_id res chain seq x y z
N MET A 1 19.66 22.94 -37.95
CA MET A 1 20.04 21.57 -37.57
C MET A 1 19.00 21.07 -36.57
N THR A 2 17.83 20.49 -36.90
CA THR A 2 17.39 19.61 -38.00
C THR A 2 17.71 18.11 -37.82
N ARG A 3 16.95 17.42 -36.95
CA ARG A 3 16.36 16.04 -37.05
C ARG A 3 15.22 16.01 -36.00
N ARG A 4 13.95 15.59 -36.18
CA ARG A 4 13.11 14.94 -37.22
C ARG A 4 13.12 13.40 -37.28
N GLY A 5 12.10 12.79 -36.65
CA GLY A 5 11.68 11.38 -36.74
C GLY A 5 10.64 11.04 -35.64
N VAL A 6 9.58 10.24 -35.78
CA VAL A 6 8.54 9.99 -36.81
C VAL A 6 7.64 8.87 -36.24
N ARG A 7 6.32 9.12 -36.13
CA ARG A 7 5.14 8.20 -36.21
C ARG A 7 5.08 6.82 -35.50
N GLY A 8 3.91 6.57 -34.90
CA GLY A 8 3.34 5.24 -34.55
C GLY A 8 2.31 5.39 -33.42
N ALA A 9 1.00 5.59 -33.65
CA ALA A 9 0.00 4.65 -34.18
C ALA A 9 -0.18 3.39 -33.31
N GLY A 10 -1.29 3.30 -32.57
CA GLY A 10 -1.56 2.18 -31.67
C GLY A 10 -2.73 2.38 -30.69
N ALA A 11 -3.92 2.72 -31.19
CA ALA A 11 -5.14 2.68 -30.36
C ALA A 11 -5.63 1.23 -30.28
N VAL A 12 -5.73 0.67 -29.06
CA VAL A 12 -6.32 -0.65 -28.83
C VAL A 12 -7.44 -0.52 -27.81
N LEU A 13 -8.66 -0.39 -28.31
CA LEU A 13 -9.89 -0.54 -27.53
C LEU A 13 -10.14 -2.04 -27.35
N VAL A 14 -10.01 -2.56 -26.12
CA VAL A 14 -10.46 -3.92 -25.79
C VAL A 14 -11.85 -3.84 -25.17
N ALA A 15 -12.88 -4.03 -25.99
CA ALA A 15 -14.24 -4.22 -25.51
C ALA A 15 -14.41 -5.66 -25.02
N VAL A 16 -14.59 -5.85 -23.71
CA VAL A 16 -14.92 -7.16 -23.12
C VAL A 16 -16.44 -7.31 -23.07
N VAL A 17 -16.98 -8.07 -24.03
CA VAL A 17 -18.39 -8.51 -24.00
C VAL A 17 -18.50 -9.71 -23.06
N VAL A 18 -19.18 -9.54 -21.92
CA VAL A 18 -19.52 -10.65 -21.02
C VAL A 18 -20.85 -11.25 -21.47
N ALA A 19 -20.79 -12.30 -22.28
CA ALA A 19 -21.96 -13.10 -22.61
C ALA A 19 -22.27 -14.07 -21.47
N ALA A 20 -23.31 -13.77 -20.69
CA ALA A 20 -23.85 -14.70 -19.70
C ALA A 20 -24.69 -15.79 -20.40
N GLY A 21 -24.15 -17.00 -20.50
CA GLY A 21 -24.85 -18.18 -21.01
C GLY A 21 -24.96 -19.26 -19.93
N ALA A 22 -26.14 -19.40 -19.34
CA ALA A 22 -26.47 -20.48 -18.41
C ALA A 22 -27.68 -21.26 -18.93
N THR A 23 -27.44 -22.48 -19.40
CA THR A 23 -28.36 -23.62 -19.63
C THR A 23 -27.59 -24.71 -20.40
N ALA A 24 -27.90 -26.00 -20.38
CA ALA A 24 -28.45 -26.91 -19.35
C ALA A 24 -28.47 -28.34 -19.96
N CYS A 25 -28.00 -29.39 -19.23
CA CYS A 25 -28.21 -30.84 -19.49
C CYS A 25 -27.80 -31.41 -20.89
N SER A 26 -27.37 -32.65 -21.11
CA SER A 26 -26.80 -33.80 -20.35
C SER A 26 -25.91 -34.52 -21.39
N ASP A 27 -25.05 -35.51 -21.15
CA ASP A 27 -24.96 -36.60 -20.17
C ASP A 27 -23.48 -37.08 -20.11
N ASP A 28 -23.21 -38.27 -19.59
CA ASP A 28 -21.88 -38.86 -19.34
C ASP A 28 -21.03 -38.15 -18.25
N GLY A 29 -20.58 -38.94 -17.29
CA GLY A 29 -20.15 -38.45 -15.98
C GLY A 29 -18.65 -38.22 -15.79
N ASP A 30 -18.36 -38.06 -14.49
CA ASP A 30 -17.05 -37.98 -13.85
C ASP A 30 -16.36 -36.61 -13.71
N SER A 31 -16.15 -36.24 -12.44
CA SER A 31 -15.14 -35.31 -11.92
C SER A 31 -15.17 -33.84 -12.40
N ALA A 32 -15.98 -33.04 -11.70
CA ALA A 32 -15.99 -31.57 -11.71
C ALA A 32 -14.73 -30.90 -11.10
N SER A 33 -13.53 -31.34 -11.47
CA SER A 33 -12.25 -30.85 -10.94
C SER A 33 -11.34 -30.17 -11.98
N SER A 34 -11.76 -30.09 -13.25
CA SER A 34 -10.90 -29.68 -14.39
C SER A 34 -11.32 -28.39 -15.09
N THR A 35 -12.07 -27.51 -14.42
CA THR A 35 -12.42 -26.16 -14.96
C THR A 35 -12.02 -25.02 -14.03
N ALA A 36 -11.93 -25.24 -12.72
CA ALA A 36 -11.44 -24.23 -11.76
C ALA A 36 -9.98 -23.79 -12.05
N SER A 37 -9.15 -24.71 -12.54
CA SER A 37 -7.71 -24.51 -12.71
C SER A 37 -7.29 -23.51 -13.80
N LYS A 38 -8.21 -23.07 -14.68
CA LYS A 38 -7.90 -22.06 -15.71
C LYS A 38 -8.32 -20.64 -15.35
N ALA A 39 -9.21 -20.44 -14.38
CA ALA A 39 -9.47 -19.12 -13.81
C ALA A 39 -8.33 -18.68 -12.86
N ALA A 40 -7.77 -19.62 -12.10
CA ALA A 40 -6.69 -19.36 -11.14
C ALA A 40 -5.40 -18.81 -11.79
N SER A 41 -5.01 -19.33 -12.97
CA SER A 41 -3.75 -18.92 -13.62
C SER A 41 -3.75 -17.47 -14.13
N ALA A 42 -4.91 -16.92 -14.51
CA ALA A 42 -5.01 -15.52 -14.92
C ALA A 42 -4.90 -14.56 -13.73
N ALA A 43 -5.48 -14.92 -12.58
CA ALA A 43 -5.34 -14.14 -11.35
C ALA A 43 -3.89 -14.17 -10.81
N SER A 44 -3.20 -15.31 -10.91
CA SER A 44 -1.83 -15.48 -10.41
C SER A 44 -0.81 -14.56 -11.11
N SER A 45 -0.88 -14.38 -12.44
CA SER A 45 0.08 -13.53 -13.16
C SER A 45 -0.04 -12.03 -12.88
N LEU A 46 -1.22 -11.57 -12.45
CA LEU A 46 -1.44 -10.21 -11.95
C LEU A 46 -0.94 -10.07 -10.51
N ALA A 47 -1.17 -11.10 -9.68
CA ALA A 47 -0.69 -11.14 -8.30
C ALA A 47 0.84 -11.07 -8.21
N SER A 48 1.59 -11.84 -9.01
CA SER A 48 3.07 -11.86 -8.92
C SER A 48 3.70 -10.47 -9.10
N LYS A 49 3.35 -9.76 -10.19
CA LYS A 49 3.97 -8.45 -10.50
C LYS A 49 3.63 -7.34 -9.50
N GLY A 50 2.55 -7.47 -8.72
CA GLY A 50 2.26 -6.61 -7.58
C GLY A 50 2.93 -7.10 -6.28
N ALA A 51 2.93 -8.40 -6.05
CA ALA A 51 3.49 -9.03 -4.85
C ALA A 51 5.00 -8.85 -4.74
N ASP A 52 5.77 -8.97 -5.82
CA ASP A 52 7.23 -8.80 -5.77
C ASP A 52 7.63 -7.36 -5.38
N ALA A 53 6.90 -6.36 -5.86
CA ALA A 53 7.10 -4.95 -5.50
C ALA A 53 6.67 -4.64 -4.06
N VAL A 54 5.52 -5.17 -3.62
CA VAL A 54 5.03 -5.02 -2.24
C VAL A 54 5.91 -5.78 -1.25
N ALA A 55 6.40 -6.97 -1.61
CA ALA A 55 7.33 -7.75 -0.80
C ALA A 55 8.68 -7.03 -0.67
N SER A 56 9.20 -6.43 -1.74
CA SER A 56 10.44 -5.64 -1.69
C SER A 56 10.29 -4.36 -0.85
N ALA A 57 9.18 -3.63 -1.00
CA ALA A 57 8.90 -2.44 -0.19
C ALA A 57 8.66 -2.79 1.30
N THR A 58 7.98 -3.91 1.56
CA THR A 58 7.75 -4.43 2.91
C THR A 58 9.03 -5.00 3.51
N ALA A 59 9.93 -5.59 2.72
CA ALA A 59 11.24 -6.04 3.18
C ALA A 59 12.12 -4.85 3.57
N ALA A 60 12.21 -3.80 2.75
CA ALA A 60 12.95 -2.58 3.07
C ALA A 60 12.41 -1.89 4.34
N ALA A 61 11.07 -1.77 4.45
CA ALA A 61 10.46 -1.25 5.67
C ALA A 61 10.72 -2.15 6.88
N GLN A 62 10.66 -3.49 6.73
CA GLN A 62 10.99 -4.42 7.81
C GLN A 62 12.46 -4.38 8.22
N ASP A 63 13.38 -4.09 7.31
CA ASP A 63 14.81 -3.97 7.60
C ASP A 63 15.10 -2.69 8.40
N GLU A 64 14.52 -1.55 8.01
CA GLU A 64 14.53 -0.33 8.84
C GLU A 64 13.88 -0.58 10.21
N LEU A 65 12.75 -1.30 10.26
CA LEU A 65 12.09 -1.65 11.52
C LEU A 65 12.94 -2.62 12.37
N ASN A 66 13.76 -3.47 11.76
CA ASN A 66 14.73 -4.34 12.44
C ASN A 66 15.97 -3.58 12.96
N SER A 67 16.26 -2.39 12.41
CA SER A 67 17.33 -1.53 12.94
C SER A 67 17.02 -1.03 14.36
N PHE A 68 15.74 -0.90 14.70
CA PHE A 68 15.26 -0.69 16.08
C PHE A 68 15.23 -2.02 16.86
N LYS A 69 16.42 -2.55 17.19
CA LYS A 69 16.59 -3.88 17.82
C LYS A 69 15.79 -4.13 19.10
N ASP A 70 15.46 -3.06 19.84
CA ASP A 70 14.69 -3.12 21.09
C ASP A 70 13.27 -2.52 20.94
N GLY A 71 12.82 -2.29 19.71
CA GLY A 71 11.58 -1.61 19.39
C GLY A 71 10.33 -2.40 19.80
N VAL A 72 9.59 -1.90 20.78
CA VAL A 72 8.30 -2.51 21.20
C VAL A 72 7.20 -2.07 20.24
N ASN A 73 6.37 -3.00 19.77
CA ASN A 73 5.21 -2.70 18.91
C ASN A 73 4.27 -1.70 19.60
N ALA A 74 4.16 -0.51 19.00
CA ALA A 74 3.39 0.62 19.48
C ALA A 74 2.24 0.98 18.51
N SER A 75 1.86 0.09 17.59
CA SER A 75 0.86 0.40 16.55
C SER A 75 -0.52 0.79 17.10
N GLY A 76 -0.86 0.40 18.34
CA GLY A 76 -2.08 0.84 19.04
C GLY A 76 -1.99 2.24 19.67
N ASP A 77 -0.79 2.75 19.90
CA ASP A 77 -0.50 4.09 20.44
C ASP A 77 -0.56 5.18 19.34
N VAL A 78 -0.70 4.79 18.06
CA VAL A 78 -0.55 5.67 16.91
C VAL A 78 -1.81 5.69 16.04
N LYS A 79 -2.14 6.86 15.48
CA LYS A 79 -3.22 7.06 14.52
C LYS A 79 -2.73 7.84 13.31
N ALA A 80 -3.09 7.38 12.12
CA ALA A 80 -3.02 8.16 10.89
C ALA A 80 -4.35 8.89 10.68
N GLY A 81 -4.30 10.16 10.33
CA GLY A 81 -5.43 10.94 9.83
C GLY A 81 -5.69 10.68 8.34
N ALA A 82 -6.78 11.26 7.82
CA ALA A 82 -7.04 11.26 6.39
C ALA A 82 -5.84 11.79 5.59
N ALA A 83 -5.57 11.19 4.44
CA ALA A 83 -4.58 11.70 3.52
C ALA A 83 -5.16 12.84 2.68
N ALA A 84 -4.34 13.84 2.38
CA ALA A 84 -4.65 14.93 1.46
C ALA A 84 -3.48 15.14 0.49
N THR A 85 -3.79 15.18 -0.81
CA THR A 85 -2.80 15.44 -1.85
C THR A 85 -2.59 16.95 -2.01
N GLY A 86 -1.35 17.40 -1.82
CA GLY A 86 -0.95 18.79 -1.95
C GLY A 86 -0.92 19.28 -3.41
N LYS A 87 -0.82 20.60 -3.59
CA LYS A 87 -0.68 21.25 -4.91
C LYS A 87 0.59 20.84 -5.66
N ASP A 88 1.57 20.29 -4.94
CA ASP A 88 2.82 19.73 -5.46
C ASP A 88 2.68 18.27 -5.94
N GLY A 89 1.54 17.64 -5.67
CA GLY A 89 1.21 16.26 -6.01
C GLY A 89 1.58 15.23 -4.94
N HIS A 90 2.11 15.64 -3.79
CA HIS A 90 2.47 14.69 -2.72
C HIS A 90 1.28 14.47 -1.77
N ALA A 91 1.03 13.21 -1.39
CA ALA A 91 0.07 12.90 -0.34
C ALA A 91 0.68 13.23 1.03
N THR A 92 -0.11 13.82 1.90
CA THR A 92 0.25 14.12 3.29
C THR A 92 -0.80 13.57 4.24
N SER A 93 -0.39 13.02 5.38
CA SER A 93 -1.29 12.60 6.45
C SER A 93 -0.71 13.02 7.79
N LYS A 94 -1.59 13.48 8.69
CA LYS A 94 -1.24 13.77 10.07
C LYS A 94 -1.08 12.45 10.83
N VAL A 95 0.05 12.26 11.48
CA VAL A 95 0.34 11.12 12.37
C VAL A 95 0.27 11.62 13.80
N THR A 96 -0.57 11.00 14.62
CA THR A 96 -0.72 11.34 16.04
C THR A 96 -0.25 10.16 16.87
N VAL A 97 0.73 10.39 17.75
CA VAL A 97 1.34 9.40 18.64
C VAL A 97 0.98 9.74 20.08
N HIS A 98 0.42 8.79 20.83
CA HIS A 98 0.09 8.95 22.24
C HIS A 98 0.93 8.02 23.10
N ASN A 99 1.87 8.58 23.86
CA ASN A 99 2.72 7.79 24.75
C ASN A 99 1.96 7.39 26.02
N ASN A 100 1.37 6.20 26.00
CA ASN A 100 0.71 5.60 27.16
C ASN A 100 1.69 5.23 28.31
N GLY A 101 3.00 5.27 28.09
CA GLY A 101 4.02 4.97 29.09
C GLY A 101 4.22 6.06 30.14
N ASP A 102 4.99 5.72 31.17
CA ASP A 102 5.30 6.57 32.33
C ASP A 102 6.66 7.29 32.21
N SER A 103 7.38 7.03 31.11
CA SER A 103 8.64 7.69 30.72
C SER A 103 8.51 8.34 29.33
N LYS A 104 9.43 9.25 29.00
CA LYS A 104 9.58 9.80 27.65
C LYS A 104 10.07 8.71 26.67
N GLN A 105 9.53 8.66 25.47
CA GLN A 105 9.85 7.68 24.42
C GLN A 105 9.89 8.35 23.03
N SER A 106 10.67 7.78 22.11
CA SER A 106 10.64 8.10 20.68
C SER A 106 9.89 7.00 19.92
N TYR A 107 9.28 7.34 18.78
CA TYR A 107 8.45 6.42 18.00
C TYR A 107 8.83 6.44 16.52
N GLY A 108 9.14 5.29 15.94
CA GLY A 108 9.26 5.10 14.49
C GLY A 108 7.94 4.59 13.92
N VAL A 109 7.28 5.38 13.06
CA VAL A 109 5.95 5.07 12.49
C VAL A 109 6.02 4.89 10.99
N GLN A 110 5.74 3.68 10.51
CA GLN A 110 5.51 3.40 9.09
C GLN A 110 4.06 3.76 8.71
N ILE A 111 3.91 4.71 7.79
CA ILE A 111 2.66 5.03 7.11
C ILE A 111 2.68 4.48 5.69
N ASN A 112 1.62 3.77 5.32
CA ASN A 112 1.38 3.26 3.98
C ASN A 112 0.33 4.14 3.29
N PHE A 113 0.69 4.74 2.17
CA PHE A 113 -0.22 5.43 1.26
C PHE A 113 -0.77 4.42 0.25
N ARG A 114 -2.09 4.37 0.08
CA ARG A 114 -2.79 3.34 -0.69
C ARG A 114 -3.90 3.95 -1.55
N ASP A 115 -4.23 3.33 -2.68
CA ASP A 115 -5.38 3.75 -3.49
C ASP A 115 -6.72 3.24 -2.91
N GLN A 116 -7.83 3.59 -3.54
CA GLN A 116 -9.16 3.11 -3.12
C GLN A 116 -9.36 1.60 -3.27
N ASN A 117 -8.63 0.94 -4.18
CA ASN A 117 -8.66 -0.51 -4.40
C ASN A 117 -7.84 -1.28 -3.36
N GLY A 118 -7.04 -0.57 -2.56
CA GLY A 118 -6.11 -1.17 -1.61
C GLY A 118 -4.80 -1.64 -2.24
N ASN A 119 -4.33 -0.99 -3.31
CA ASN A 119 -2.95 -1.13 -3.79
C ASN A 119 -2.03 -0.21 -2.99
N LEU A 120 -0.82 -0.69 -2.64
CA LEU A 120 0.20 0.15 -2.02
C LEU A 120 0.78 1.12 -3.05
N LEU A 121 0.69 2.42 -2.80
CA LEU A 121 1.20 3.48 -3.66
C LEU A 121 2.59 3.96 -3.21
N ASP A 122 2.78 4.12 -1.90
CA ASP A 122 4.05 4.54 -1.30
C ASP A 122 4.11 4.16 0.19
N THR A 123 5.31 4.05 0.74
CA THR A 123 5.55 3.81 2.17
C THR A 123 6.53 4.86 2.68
N VAL A 124 6.27 5.38 3.88
CA VAL A 124 7.08 6.43 4.53
C VAL A 124 7.23 6.07 6.00
N VAL A 125 8.45 6.16 6.53
CA VAL A 125 8.69 6.10 7.98
C VAL A 125 8.82 7.53 8.51
N VAL A 126 8.15 7.81 9.63
CA VAL A 126 8.19 9.09 10.34
C VAL A 126 8.63 8.83 11.77
N THR A 127 9.72 9.46 12.18
CA THR A 127 10.14 9.46 13.58
C THR A 127 9.43 10.59 14.35
N VAL A 128 8.92 10.27 15.53
CA VAL A 128 8.28 11.21 16.45
C VAL A 128 9.05 11.16 17.77
N ASP A 129 10.02 12.06 17.90
CA ASP A 129 10.94 12.07 19.04
C ASP A 129 10.34 12.71 20.30
N ASP A 130 10.94 12.41 21.45
CA ASP A 130 10.70 13.12 22.72
C ASP A 130 9.22 13.17 23.16
N VAL A 131 8.42 12.15 22.85
CA VAL A 131 7.01 12.10 23.30
C VAL A 131 7.00 11.88 24.81
N ALA A 132 6.61 12.91 25.57
CA ALA A 132 6.57 12.85 27.03
C ALA A 132 5.59 11.77 27.53
N ALA A 133 5.80 11.31 28.77
CA ALA A 133 4.92 10.35 29.42
C ALA A 133 3.47 10.87 29.46
N LYS A 134 2.49 9.99 29.16
CA LYS A 134 1.05 10.30 29.07
C LYS A 134 0.70 11.47 28.14
N ALA A 135 1.56 11.79 27.16
CA ALA A 135 1.37 12.92 26.27
C ALA A 135 1.14 12.47 24.82
N THR A 136 0.49 13.35 24.06
CA THR A 136 0.30 13.21 22.61
C THR A 136 1.26 14.12 21.86
N LYS A 137 1.89 13.63 20.80
CA LYS A 137 2.66 14.45 19.85
C LYS A 137 2.22 14.14 18.42
N ASP A 138 2.18 15.18 17.60
CA ASP A 138 1.83 15.10 16.19
C ASP A 138 3.06 15.19 15.29
N ALA A 139 3.00 14.51 14.15
CA ALA A 139 3.94 14.60 13.05
C ALA A 139 3.18 14.53 11.71
N THR A 140 3.89 14.70 10.59
CA THR A 140 3.31 14.66 9.25
C THR A 140 4.05 13.63 8.41
N ALA A 141 3.34 12.59 7.98
CA ALA A 141 3.82 11.71 6.92
C ALA A 141 3.58 12.39 5.57
N ARG A 142 4.58 12.39 4.69
CA ARG A 142 4.51 12.92 3.34
C ARG A 142 5.08 11.88 2.37
N SER A 143 4.35 11.54 1.31
CA SER A 143 4.82 10.59 0.29
C SER A 143 6.12 11.06 -0.36
N ASN A 144 7.03 10.12 -0.62
CA ASN A 144 8.30 10.35 -1.31
C ASN A 144 8.09 10.69 -2.78
N ARG A 145 7.05 10.09 -3.39
CA ARG A 145 6.62 10.33 -4.77
C ARG A 145 5.33 11.14 -4.84
N LYS A 146 5.02 11.66 -6.04
CA LYS A 146 3.70 12.23 -6.32
C LYS A 146 2.67 11.12 -6.49
N LEU A 147 1.47 11.33 -5.95
CA LEU A 147 0.38 10.36 -5.94
C LEU A 147 -0.89 11.03 -6.49
N ASP A 148 -1.47 10.41 -7.51
CA ASP A 148 -2.67 10.87 -8.19
C ASP A 148 -3.93 10.12 -7.72
N GLY A 149 -5.08 10.79 -7.76
CA GLY A 149 -6.37 10.24 -7.33
C GLY A 149 -6.58 10.21 -5.81
N ASP A 150 -7.58 9.46 -5.38
CA ASP A 150 -7.95 9.30 -3.97
C ASP A 150 -6.98 8.37 -3.23
N VAL A 151 -6.15 8.99 -2.38
CA VAL A 151 -5.17 8.30 -1.53
C VAL A 151 -5.73 8.14 -0.12
N LYS A 152 -5.46 6.99 0.50
CA LYS A 152 -5.67 6.72 1.94
C LYS A 152 -4.30 6.57 2.62
N ALA A 153 -4.21 6.98 3.88
CA ALA A 153 -3.04 6.74 4.73
C ALA A 153 -3.42 5.78 5.87
N GLU A 154 -2.63 4.74 6.05
CA GLU A 154 -2.83 3.69 7.05
C GLU A 154 -1.54 3.47 7.85
N VAL A 155 -1.64 3.23 9.15
CA VAL A 155 -0.48 2.84 9.98
C VAL A 155 -0.12 1.39 9.64
N GLY A 156 1.07 1.16 9.08
CA GLY A 156 1.56 -0.17 8.75
C GLY A 156 2.20 -0.87 9.96
N LYS A 157 3.13 -0.18 10.62
CA LYS A 157 3.72 -0.59 11.90
C LYS A 157 4.18 0.67 12.65
N ALA A 158 4.10 0.67 13.97
CA ALA A 158 4.86 1.59 14.80
C ALA A 158 5.70 0.82 15.83
N LEU A 159 6.90 1.32 16.10
CA LEU A 159 7.79 0.87 17.17
C LEU A 159 8.09 2.04 18.10
N ARG A 160 8.23 1.78 19.40
CA ARG A 160 8.75 2.75 20.38
C ARG A 160 10.13 2.33 20.88
N HIS A 161 10.99 3.31 21.16
CA HIS A 161 12.36 3.16 21.66
C HIS A 161 12.80 4.38 22.49
#